data_AF-A0A948YTS2-F1
#
_entry.id   AF-A0A948YTS2-F1
#
_cell.length_a   1.000
_cell.length_b   1.000
_cell.length_c   1.000
_cell.angle_alpha   90.00
_cell.angle_beta   90.00
_cell.angle_gamma   90.00
#
_symmetry.space_group_name_H-M   'P 1'
#
loop_
_entity.id
_entity.type
_entity.pdbx_description
1 polymer ?
#
loop_
_entity_poly.entity_id
_entity_poly.type
_entity_poly.pdbx_seq_one_letter_code
_entity_poly.pdbx_strand_id
1 'polypeptide(L)'
;MYITPQYWTDTLRREYLQNFIKHGGAAVKFVVPIEDIDHNQLVNLLRKTSEEENYLFSSVNAVSTKIHMIDKLFHEIARQIDWDELSHTFVETIFTQNGYKLPIRREDFNLQHIAATNNIEEILLRKEVQTWLGTGIFRDYEMSQEFRIAMIRLCLDQLDTSGPTVFLSNAVKEWLQGELRLISTLKEALIFQKIARHNARHMLFSLTHWLRVNGKNGLLLVLDITRYLSSTRSRDPDDGFFYSIPAVLDAYEVLRQFIDGTDEMEGCLIVVLASKEFLDPDDRRGLNRYDALKLRITDEVRDKRRQNPLSSLIRLGSNKAN
;
A
#
# COMPACT_ATOMS: atom_id res chain seq x y z
N MET A 1 -7.27 -21.69 -22.59
CA MET A 1 -6.66 -20.54 -23.27
C MET A 1 -6.17 -19.57 -22.20
N TYR A 2 -4.91 -19.14 -22.24
CA TYR A 2 -4.37 -18.19 -21.27
C TYR A 2 -4.75 -16.76 -21.64
N ILE A 3 -4.69 -15.87 -20.65
CA ILE A 3 -4.96 -14.45 -20.84
C ILE A 3 -3.63 -13.73 -21.06
N THR A 4 -3.55 -12.84 -22.05
CA THR A 4 -2.35 -12.00 -22.23
C THR A 4 -2.25 -10.97 -21.11
N PRO A 5 -1.04 -10.57 -20.69
CA PRO A 5 -0.84 -9.47 -19.74
C PRO A 5 -1.64 -8.21 -20.09
N GLN A 6 -1.58 -7.76 -21.35
CA GLN A 6 -2.26 -6.53 -21.78
C GLN A 6 -3.79 -6.61 -21.60
N TYR A 7 -4.43 -7.64 -22.17
CA TYR A 7 -5.88 -7.82 -22.03
C TYR A 7 -6.31 -7.91 -20.56
N TRP A 8 -5.53 -8.59 -19.71
CA TRP A 8 -5.84 -8.69 -18.30
C TRP A 8 -5.74 -7.32 -17.60
N THR A 9 -4.66 -6.57 -17.85
CA THR A 9 -4.51 -5.22 -17.28
C THR A 9 -5.58 -4.26 -17.79
N ASP A 10 -6.00 -4.33 -19.05
CA ASP A 10 -7.10 -3.51 -19.59
C ASP A 10 -8.43 -3.84 -18.90
N THR A 11 -8.67 -5.13 -18.61
CA THR A 11 -9.84 -5.57 -17.85
C THR A 11 -9.78 -5.09 -16.41
N LEU A 12 -8.61 -5.21 -15.77
CA LEU A 12 -8.38 -4.75 -14.41
C LEU A 12 -8.57 -3.22 -14.30
N ARG A 13 -8.09 -2.47 -15.28
CA ARG A 13 -8.32 -1.02 -15.37
C ARG A 13 -9.80 -0.69 -15.38
N ARG A 14 -10.56 -1.26 -16.31
CA ARG A 14 -11.99 -0.94 -16.50
C ARG A 14 -12.88 -1.40 -15.36
N GLU A 15 -12.71 -2.64 -14.92
CA GLU A 15 -13.65 -3.27 -13.97
C GLU A 15 -13.27 -3.00 -12.52
N TYR A 16 -11.97 -2.89 -12.21
CA TYR A 16 -11.48 -2.66 -10.84
C TYR A 16 -11.09 -1.20 -10.60
N LEU A 17 -10.09 -0.68 -11.31
CA LEU A 17 -9.52 0.64 -10.99
C LEU A 17 -10.47 1.81 -11.32
N GLN A 18 -11.22 1.72 -12.41
CA GLN A 18 -12.17 2.78 -12.79
C GLN A 18 -13.52 2.65 -12.07
N ASN A 19 -13.79 1.47 -11.48
CA ASN A 19 -15.09 1.16 -10.89
C ASN A 19 -14.98 0.59 -9.47
N PHE A 20 -14.84 -0.73 -9.30
CA PHE A 20 -15.03 -1.38 -8.00
C PHE A 20 -14.12 -0.82 -6.89
N ILE A 21 -12.82 -0.69 -7.15
CA ILE A 21 -11.84 -0.21 -6.16
C ILE A 21 -12.01 1.30 -5.92
N LYS A 22 -12.25 2.07 -6.98
CA LYS A 22 -12.46 3.52 -6.88
C LYS A 22 -13.63 3.86 -5.96
N HIS A 23 -14.70 3.08 -6.01
CA HIS A 23 -15.88 3.25 -5.15
C HIS A 23 -15.75 2.59 -3.77
N GLY A 24 -14.53 2.26 -3.34
CA GLY A 24 -14.23 1.80 -1.98
C GLY A 24 -14.06 0.28 -1.83
N GLY A 25 -14.28 -0.49 -2.89
CA GLY A 25 -14.04 -1.93 -2.86
C GLY A 25 -12.56 -2.28 -2.67
N ALA A 26 -12.30 -3.53 -2.26
CA ALA A 26 -10.97 -4.10 -2.17
C ALA A 26 -10.91 -5.46 -2.84
N ALA A 27 -9.77 -5.81 -3.44
CA ALA A 27 -9.61 -7.11 -4.08
C ALA A 27 -8.18 -7.63 -3.98
N VAL A 28 -8.05 -8.96 -3.94
CA VAL A 28 -6.77 -9.66 -4.05
C VAL A 28 -6.80 -10.54 -5.29
N LYS A 29 -5.81 -10.37 -6.17
CA LYS A 29 -5.65 -11.12 -7.42
C LYS A 29 -4.32 -11.86 -7.42
N PHE A 30 -4.35 -13.15 -7.73
CA PHE A 30 -3.19 -14.00 -7.87
C PHE A 30 -2.90 -14.15 -9.35
N VAL A 31 -1.68 -13.83 -9.74
CA VAL A 31 -1.25 -13.84 -11.13
C VAL A 31 -0.07 -14.77 -11.27
N VAL A 32 -0.25 -15.77 -12.12
CA VAL A 32 0.73 -16.82 -12.37
C VAL A 32 1.07 -16.83 -13.86
N PRO A 33 2.24 -16.32 -14.24
CA PRO A 33 2.78 -16.54 -15.58
C PRO A 33 3.05 -18.03 -15.81
N ILE A 34 2.44 -18.59 -16.85
CA ILE A 34 2.61 -20.01 -17.24
C ILE A 34 3.66 -20.16 -18.36
N GLU A 35 3.87 -19.10 -19.13
CA GLU A 35 4.94 -18.97 -20.10
C GLU A 35 5.98 -17.97 -19.60
N ASP A 36 7.11 -17.85 -20.30
CA ASP A 36 8.19 -16.89 -19.99
C ASP A 36 7.74 -15.45 -20.25
N ILE A 37 6.89 -14.94 -19.37
CA ILE A 37 6.47 -13.54 -19.31
C ILE A 37 7.45 -12.83 -18.39
N ASP A 38 7.96 -11.69 -18.83
CA ASP A 38 8.81 -10.85 -18.00
C ASP A 38 8.00 -10.24 -16.84
N HIS A 39 8.32 -10.66 -15.61
CA HIS A 39 7.69 -10.16 -14.39
C HIS A 39 7.88 -8.64 -14.25
N ASN A 40 9.06 -8.11 -14.59
CA ASN A 40 9.34 -6.68 -14.49
C ASN A 40 8.48 -5.89 -15.48
N GLN A 41 8.27 -6.43 -16.69
CA GLN A 41 7.39 -5.80 -17.66
C GLN A 41 5.94 -5.74 -17.15
N LEU A 42 5.45 -6.81 -16.52
CA LEU A 42 4.11 -6.84 -15.93
C LEU A 42 3.98 -5.85 -14.76
N VAL A 43 4.97 -5.80 -13.86
CA VAL A 43 5.00 -4.84 -12.74
C VAL A 43 4.98 -3.41 -13.27
N ASN A 44 5.77 -3.10 -14.31
CA ASN A 44 5.78 -1.77 -14.94
C ASN A 44 4.45 -1.42 -15.61
N LEU A 45 3.79 -2.40 -16.25
CA LEU A 45 2.46 -2.21 -16.84
C LEU A 45 1.41 -1.89 -15.76
N LEU A 46 1.44 -2.59 -14.62
CA LEU A 46 0.58 -2.31 -13.47
C LEU A 46 0.87 -0.93 -12.88
N ARG A 47 2.15 -0.57 -12.69
CA ARG A 47 2.57 0.76 -12.20
C ARG A 47 2.02 1.89 -13.06
N LYS A 48 2.29 1.83 -14.36
CA LYS A 48 1.79 2.83 -15.31
C LYS A 48 0.27 2.94 -15.26
N THR A 49 -0.41 1.80 -15.19
CA THR A 49 -1.88 1.76 -15.12
C THR A 49 -2.41 2.35 -13.82
N SER A 50 -1.80 2.11 -12.67
CA SER A 50 -2.19 2.76 -11.41
C SER A 50 -1.94 4.27 -11.43
N GLU A 51 -0.81 4.72 -11.97
CA GLU A 51 -0.48 6.14 -12.03
C GLU A 51 -1.46 6.91 -12.92
N GLU A 52 -1.79 6.37 -14.10
CA GLU A 52 -2.81 6.92 -15.00
C GLU A 52 -4.20 7.01 -14.36
N GLU A 53 -4.54 6.06 -13.48
CA GLU A 53 -5.81 6.00 -12.76
C GLU A 53 -5.73 6.67 -11.37
N ASN A 54 -4.68 7.45 -11.08
CA ASN A 54 -4.48 8.18 -9.81
C ASN A 54 -4.51 7.30 -8.53
N TYR A 55 -3.94 6.11 -8.61
CA TYR A 55 -3.64 5.25 -7.47
C TYR A 55 -2.19 5.45 -7.04
N LEU A 56 -1.93 5.31 -5.73
CA LEU A 56 -0.56 5.07 -5.29
C LEU A 56 -0.16 3.65 -5.72
N PHE A 57 1.03 3.50 -6.29
CA PHE A 57 1.61 2.22 -6.61
C PHE A 57 2.69 1.83 -5.60
N SER A 58 2.66 0.58 -5.13
CA SER A 58 3.77 0.00 -4.38
C SER A 58 4.03 -1.44 -4.83
N SER A 59 5.30 -1.83 -4.87
CA SER A 59 5.70 -3.20 -5.20
C SER A 59 6.68 -3.73 -4.15
N VAL A 60 6.42 -4.91 -3.63
CA VAL A 60 7.23 -5.56 -2.59
C VAL A 60 7.68 -6.92 -3.08
N ASN A 61 9.00 -7.17 -3.04
CA ASN A 61 9.61 -8.40 -3.53
C ASN A 61 10.09 -9.28 -2.38
N ALA A 62 9.70 -10.56 -2.40
CA ALA A 62 10.13 -11.57 -1.43
C ALA A 62 11.65 -11.85 -1.44
N VAL A 63 12.38 -11.44 -2.48
CA VAL A 63 13.85 -11.51 -2.53
C VAL A 63 14.48 -10.68 -1.40
N SER A 64 13.99 -9.46 -1.17
CA SER A 64 14.55 -8.49 -0.23
C SER A 64 13.68 -8.21 1.00
N THR A 65 12.39 -8.61 0.97
CA THR A 65 11.45 -8.34 2.06
C THR A 65 10.71 -9.61 2.49
N LYS A 66 10.69 -9.87 3.79
CA LYS A 66 9.95 -10.99 4.38
C LYS A 66 8.44 -10.70 4.41
N ILE A 67 7.75 -10.86 3.28
CA ILE A 67 6.30 -10.56 3.12
C ILE A 67 5.41 -11.27 4.17
N HIS A 68 5.76 -12.48 4.63
CA HIS A 68 5.03 -13.18 5.70
C HIS A 68 5.07 -12.47 7.06
N MET A 69 5.97 -11.49 7.23
CA MET A 69 6.01 -10.60 8.39
C MET A 69 5.29 -9.30 8.03
N ILE A 70 4.02 -9.19 8.43
CA ILE A 70 3.14 -8.06 8.04
C ILE A 70 3.70 -6.68 8.42
N ASP A 71 4.47 -6.56 9.49
CA ASP A 71 5.18 -5.33 9.87
C ASP A 71 6.26 -4.98 8.85
N LYS A 72 7.04 -5.96 8.38
CA LYS A 72 8.06 -5.73 7.35
C LYS A 72 7.44 -5.37 6.01
N LEU A 73 6.30 -5.97 5.67
CA LEU A 73 5.53 -5.59 4.50
C LEU A 73 5.06 -4.12 4.60
N PHE A 74 4.43 -3.73 5.71
CA PHE A 74 3.98 -2.35 5.90
C PHE A 74 5.15 -1.35 5.80
N HIS A 75 6.24 -1.60 6.51
CA HIS A 75 7.41 -0.71 6.49
C HIS A 75 7.97 -0.55 5.06
N GLU A 76 8.01 -1.62 4.28
CA GLU A 76 8.50 -1.57 2.90
C GLU A 76 7.57 -0.75 1.99
N ILE A 77 6.26 -0.87 2.16
CA ILE A 77 5.29 -0.01 1.47
C ILE A 77 5.51 1.45 1.88
N ALA A 78 5.64 1.72 3.18
CA ALA A 78 5.83 3.05 3.73
C ALA A 78 7.13 3.73 3.26
N ARG A 79 8.19 2.98 2.94
CA ARG A 79 9.41 3.54 2.34
C ARG A 79 9.21 4.08 0.93
N GLN A 80 8.22 3.59 0.20
CA GLN A 80 7.95 3.98 -1.18
C GLN A 80 7.04 5.21 -1.29
N ILE A 81 6.64 5.78 -0.14
CA ILE A 81 5.71 6.91 -0.06
C ILE A 81 6.47 8.20 0.21
N ASP A 82 6.18 9.21 -0.60
CA ASP A 82 6.56 10.59 -0.31
C ASP A 82 5.58 11.17 0.72
N TRP A 83 5.93 10.99 2.00
CA TRP A 83 5.12 11.44 3.13
C TRP A 83 5.04 12.96 3.23
N ASP A 84 6.07 13.67 2.77
CA ASP A 84 6.12 15.13 2.80
C ASP A 84 5.18 15.70 1.73
N GLU A 85 5.20 15.14 0.52
CA GLU A 85 4.25 15.50 -0.56
C GLU A 85 2.80 15.17 -0.19
N LEU A 86 2.56 13.99 0.39
CA LEU A 86 1.23 13.58 0.79
C LEU A 86 0.68 14.52 1.88
N SER A 87 1.49 14.85 2.88
CA SER A 87 1.08 15.76 3.96
C SER A 87 0.88 17.18 3.45
N HIS A 88 1.72 17.65 2.53
CA HIS A 88 1.57 18.95 1.89
C HIS A 88 0.25 19.05 1.12
N THR A 89 -0.06 18.05 0.29
CA THR A 89 -1.31 17.98 -0.49
C THR A 89 -2.55 18.03 0.41
N PHE A 90 -2.52 17.29 1.53
CA PHE A 90 -3.61 17.32 2.50
C PHE A 90 -3.85 18.73 3.06
N VAL A 91 -2.77 19.38 3.51
CA VAL A 91 -2.84 20.71 4.11
C VAL A 91 -3.32 21.72 3.06
N GLU A 92 -2.73 21.72 1.87
CA GLU A 92 -3.15 22.57 0.74
C GLU A 92 -4.67 22.43 0.46
N THR A 93 -5.16 21.19 0.45
CA THR A 93 -6.57 20.88 0.24
C THR A 93 -7.45 21.48 1.34
N ILE A 94 -7.09 21.31 2.61
CA ILE A 94 -7.85 21.88 3.74
C ILE A 94 -7.90 23.40 3.65
N PHE A 95 -6.78 24.06 3.40
CA PHE A 95 -6.75 25.52 3.30
C PHE A 95 -7.62 26.01 2.14
N THR A 96 -7.51 25.37 0.98
CA THR A 96 -8.32 25.71 -0.20
C THR A 96 -9.82 25.53 0.06
N GLN A 97 -10.22 24.43 0.71
CA GLN A 97 -11.61 24.17 1.08
C GLN A 97 -12.16 25.19 2.08
N ASN A 98 -11.31 25.73 2.95
CA ASN A 98 -11.68 26.80 3.89
C ASN A 98 -11.54 28.21 3.29
N GLY A 99 -11.29 28.34 1.99
CA GLY A 99 -11.30 29.61 1.27
C GLY A 99 -10.03 30.45 1.39
N TYR A 100 -8.94 29.86 1.86
CA TYR A 100 -7.66 30.56 2.01
C TYR A 100 -6.91 30.65 0.68
N LYS A 101 -6.28 31.81 0.44
CA LYS A 101 -5.32 32.01 -0.64
C LYS A 101 -3.98 31.44 -0.21
N LEU A 102 -3.42 30.58 -1.05
CA LEU A 102 -2.16 29.91 -0.79
C LEU A 102 -1.02 30.53 -1.61
N PRO A 103 0.20 30.56 -1.06
CA PRO A 103 1.39 30.91 -1.83
C PRO A 103 1.59 29.97 -3.02
N ILE A 104 2.10 30.51 -4.13
CA ILE A 104 2.40 29.71 -5.34
C ILE A 104 3.69 28.91 -5.14
N ARG A 105 4.65 29.45 -4.39
CA ARG A 105 5.94 28.80 -4.14
C ARG A 105 5.88 28.01 -2.86
N ARG A 106 6.37 26.77 -2.90
CA ARG A 106 6.41 25.86 -1.76
C ARG A 106 7.27 26.37 -0.60
N GLU A 107 8.34 27.11 -0.90
CA GLU A 107 9.20 27.74 0.12
C GLU A 107 8.46 28.77 0.99
N ASP A 108 7.43 29.41 0.43
CA ASP A 108 6.59 30.38 1.12
C ASP A 108 5.40 29.71 1.83
N PHE A 109 5.22 28.38 1.68
CA PHE A 109 4.14 27.62 2.29
C PHE A 109 4.40 27.42 3.79
N ASN A 110 4.08 28.45 4.59
CA ASN A 110 4.15 28.41 6.04
C ASN A 110 3.04 29.27 6.65
N LEU A 111 2.74 29.03 7.93
CA LEU A 111 1.64 29.72 8.63
C LEU A 111 1.74 31.24 8.57
N GLN A 112 2.94 31.79 8.74
CA GLN A 112 3.16 33.23 8.75
C GLN A 112 2.79 33.87 7.41
N HIS A 113 3.25 33.29 6.30
CA HIS A 113 2.98 33.82 4.96
C HIS A 113 1.52 33.62 4.55
N ILE A 114 0.91 32.49 4.90
CA ILE A 114 -0.51 32.25 4.62
C ILE A 114 -1.38 33.24 5.42
N ALA A 115 -1.07 33.47 6.70
CA ALA A 115 -1.76 34.44 7.54
C ALA A 115 -1.67 35.86 6.95
N ALA A 116 -0.46 36.30 6.58
CA ALA A 116 -0.24 37.61 5.97
C ALA A 116 -1.00 37.78 4.64
N THR A 117 -0.99 36.77 3.78
CA THR A 117 -1.68 36.78 2.47
C THR A 117 -3.19 36.91 2.62
N ASN A 118 -3.76 36.36 3.70
CA ASN A 118 -5.18 36.35 3.96
C ASN A 118 -5.63 37.44 4.95
N ASN A 119 -4.72 38.34 5.38
CA ASN A 119 -4.97 39.41 6.35
C ASN A 119 -5.56 38.90 7.69
N ILE A 120 -5.06 37.77 8.20
CA ILE A 120 -5.47 37.19 9.48
C ILE A 120 -4.23 37.10 10.39
N GLU A 121 -4.44 37.19 11.70
CA GLU A 121 -3.35 36.96 12.67
C GLU A 121 -2.92 35.48 12.71
N GLU A 122 -1.61 35.23 12.69
CA GLU A 122 -1.06 33.86 12.69
C GLU A 122 -1.59 33.00 13.85
N ILE A 123 -1.78 33.60 15.03
CA ILE A 123 -2.27 32.87 16.21
C ILE A 123 -3.71 32.39 16.06
N LEU A 124 -4.55 33.14 15.32
CA LEU A 124 -5.92 32.74 15.01
C LEU A 124 -5.91 31.62 13.97
N LEU A 125 -5.12 31.79 12.92
CA LEU A 125 -4.96 30.76 11.88
C LEU A 125 -4.45 29.44 12.46
N ARG A 126 -3.49 29.48 13.38
CA ARG A 126 -2.96 28.30 14.07
C ARG A 126 -4.05 27.54 14.84
N LYS A 127 -4.99 28.23 15.48
CA LYS A 127 -6.12 27.60 16.17
C LYS A 127 -7.12 26.97 15.19
N GLU A 128 -7.36 27.63 14.06
CA GLU A 128 -8.22 27.09 13.00
C GLU A 128 -7.62 25.82 12.41
N VAL A 129 -6.33 25.83 12.07
CA VAL A 129 -5.61 24.64 11.58
C VAL A 129 -5.71 23.49 12.57
N GLN A 130 -5.48 23.73 13.87
CA GLN A 130 -5.65 22.68 14.89
C GLN A 130 -7.08 22.12 14.93
N THR A 131 -8.08 22.97 14.73
CA THR A 131 -9.49 22.57 14.68
C THR A 131 -9.79 21.72 13.44
N TRP A 132 -9.26 22.11 12.27
CA TRP A 132 -9.41 21.37 11.03
C TRP A 132 -8.71 20.02 11.09
N LEU A 133 -7.46 19.95 11.55
CA LEU A 133 -6.74 18.68 11.73
C LEU A 133 -7.43 17.80 12.78
N GLY A 134 -7.97 18.40 13.84
CA GLY A 134 -8.78 17.69 14.83
C GLY A 134 -10.06 17.08 14.25
N THR A 135 -10.71 17.77 13.31
CA THR A 135 -11.96 17.30 12.70
C THR A 135 -11.71 16.34 11.55
N GLY A 136 -10.75 16.65 10.67
CA GLY A 136 -10.45 15.91 9.44
C GLY A 136 -9.50 14.73 9.61
N ILE A 137 -8.67 14.69 10.66
CA ILE A 137 -7.79 13.54 10.94
C ILE A 137 -8.14 12.92 12.28
N PHE A 138 -8.11 13.68 13.38
CA PHE A 138 -8.20 13.08 14.72
C PHE A 138 -9.54 12.39 15.01
N ARG A 139 -10.62 12.78 14.32
CA ARG A 139 -11.95 12.16 14.42
C ARG A 139 -12.26 11.16 13.31
N ASP A 140 -11.31 10.88 12.43
CA ASP A 140 -11.48 9.90 11.37
C ASP A 140 -11.20 8.49 11.90
N TYR A 141 -12.23 7.82 12.42
CA TYR A 141 -12.07 6.54 13.13
C TYR A 141 -11.83 5.33 12.23
N GLU A 142 -11.83 5.51 10.90
CA GLU A 142 -11.37 4.48 9.95
C GLU A 142 -9.85 4.27 10.05
N MET A 143 -9.13 5.25 10.62
CA MET A 143 -7.70 5.14 10.89
C MET A 143 -7.40 4.82 12.36
N SER A 144 -6.36 4.02 12.57
CA SER A 144 -5.80 3.75 13.90
C SER A 144 -5.32 5.03 14.58
N GLN A 145 -5.40 5.08 15.91
CA GLN A 145 -5.09 6.27 16.69
C GLN A 145 -3.67 6.77 16.45
N GLU A 146 -2.67 5.89 16.49
CA GLU A 146 -1.27 6.23 16.30
C GLU A 146 -1.01 6.75 14.89
N PHE A 147 -1.67 6.18 13.88
CA PHE A 147 -1.57 6.65 12.50
C PHE A 147 -2.13 8.07 12.35
N ARG A 148 -3.29 8.36 12.94
CA ARG A 148 -3.86 9.72 12.94
C ARG A 148 -2.93 10.74 13.56
N ILE A 149 -2.34 10.40 14.71
CA ILE A 149 -1.44 11.32 15.41
C ILE A 149 -0.16 11.54 14.58
N ALA A 150 0.36 10.49 13.95
CA ALA A 150 1.46 10.60 13.01
C ALA A 150 1.12 11.55 11.84
N MET A 151 -0.04 11.41 11.21
CA MET A 151 -0.45 12.27 10.08
C MET A 151 -0.63 13.73 10.51
N ILE A 152 -1.24 13.99 11.67
CA ILE A 152 -1.34 15.35 12.24
C ILE A 152 0.06 15.95 12.40
N ARG A 153 1.03 15.16 12.88
CA ARG A 153 2.40 15.66 13.05
C ARG A 153 3.02 16.02 11.70
N LEU A 154 2.94 15.14 10.72
CA LEU A 154 3.50 15.41 9.39
C LEU A 154 2.84 16.62 8.71
N CYS A 155 1.53 16.81 8.89
CA CYS A 155 0.81 17.99 8.39
C CYS A 155 1.25 19.29 9.07
N LEU A 156 1.42 19.29 10.40
CA LEU A 156 1.91 20.45 11.12
C LEU A 156 3.34 20.82 10.72
N ASP A 157 4.18 19.84 10.38
CA ASP A 157 5.54 20.06 9.91
C ASP A 157 5.60 20.88 8.61
N GLN A 158 4.62 20.68 7.72
CA GLN A 158 4.52 21.43 6.46
C GLN A 158 4.29 22.93 6.68
N LEU A 159 3.81 23.32 7.86
CA LEU A 159 3.39 24.68 8.18
C LEU A 159 4.39 25.46 9.04
N ASP A 160 5.29 24.76 9.74
CA ASP A 160 6.29 25.32 10.65
C ASP A 160 7.69 24.83 10.25
N THR A 161 8.31 25.47 9.25
CA THR A 161 9.59 25.07 8.63
C THR A 161 10.86 25.31 9.48
N SER A 162 10.75 25.88 10.69
CA SER A 162 11.93 26.23 11.51
C SER A 162 11.78 25.90 13.00
N GLY A 163 10.78 25.10 13.37
CA GLY A 163 10.51 24.75 14.77
C GLY A 163 11.22 23.46 15.26
N PRO A 164 11.10 23.14 16.57
CA PRO A 164 11.42 21.80 17.13
C PRO A 164 10.63 20.66 16.48
N THR A 165 9.70 21.01 15.57
CA THR A 165 8.73 20.13 14.94
C THR A 165 9.35 19.11 14.01
N VAL A 166 10.37 19.54 13.26
CA VAL A 166 11.08 18.78 12.22
C VAL A 166 11.71 17.50 12.76
N PHE A 167 12.31 17.54 13.96
CA PHE A 167 12.92 16.36 14.56
C PHE A 167 11.90 15.25 14.83
N LEU A 168 10.72 15.62 15.34
CA LEU A 168 9.67 14.66 15.63
C LEU A 168 9.04 14.11 14.35
N SER A 169 8.92 14.94 13.31
CA SER A 169 8.39 14.53 12.00
C SER A 169 9.30 13.53 11.31
N ASN A 170 10.63 13.73 11.39
CA ASN A 170 11.60 12.74 10.94
C ASN A 170 11.50 11.43 11.74
N ALA A 171 11.35 11.50 13.07
CA ALA A 171 11.14 10.31 13.89
C ALA A 171 9.83 9.57 13.54
N VAL A 172 8.76 10.30 13.15
CA VAL A 172 7.51 9.69 12.66
C VAL A 172 7.75 8.98 11.32
N LYS A 173 8.47 9.59 10.38
CA LYS A 173 8.85 8.95 9.11
C LYS A 173 9.69 7.69 9.34
N GLU A 174 10.72 7.77 10.19
CA GLU A 174 11.53 6.61 10.59
C GLU A 174 10.68 5.51 11.25
N TRP A 175 9.66 5.87 12.02
CA TRP A 175 8.74 4.90 12.64
C TRP A 175 7.86 4.21 11.62
N LEU A 176 7.24 4.97 10.69
CA LEU A 176 6.45 4.42 9.58
C LEU A 176 7.29 3.50 8.69
N GLN A 177 8.59 3.78 8.55
CA GLN A 177 9.54 3.01 7.73
C GLN A 177 10.23 1.87 8.51
N GLY A 178 9.96 1.73 9.81
CA GLY A 178 10.56 0.69 10.65
C GLY A 178 12.05 0.88 10.95
N GLU A 179 12.55 2.10 10.80
CA GLU A 179 13.95 2.52 10.96
C GLU A 179 14.20 3.20 12.32
N LEU A 180 13.13 3.55 13.04
CA LEU A 180 13.22 4.21 14.35
C LEU A 180 13.98 3.35 15.36
N ARG A 181 15.11 3.89 15.85
CA ARG A 181 15.96 3.23 16.85
C ARG A 181 15.26 3.12 18.20
N LEU A 182 14.81 4.25 18.76
CA LEU A 182 14.24 4.34 20.10
C LEU A 182 12.82 4.91 20.05
N ILE A 183 11.85 4.14 20.56
CA ILE A 183 10.44 4.58 20.61
C ILE A 183 10.22 5.78 21.53
N SER A 184 11.12 6.01 22.50
CA SER A 184 11.05 7.15 23.40
C SER A 184 11.09 8.50 22.68
N THR A 185 11.68 8.56 21.48
CA THR A 185 11.73 9.74 20.62
C THR A 185 10.33 10.21 20.22
N LEU A 186 9.34 9.33 20.20
CA LEU A 186 7.96 9.64 19.81
C LEU A 186 7.01 9.93 20.98
N LYS A 187 7.49 9.95 22.23
CA LYS A 187 6.64 10.20 23.40
C LYS A 187 5.91 11.55 23.32
N GLU A 188 6.59 12.57 22.81
CA GLU A 188 6.00 13.90 22.61
C GLU A 188 4.90 13.89 21.54
N ALA A 189 4.98 12.96 20.58
CA ALA A 189 3.93 12.69 19.60
C ALA A 189 2.82 11.79 20.16
N LEU A 190 2.85 11.39 21.43
CA LEU A 190 1.89 10.45 22.02
C LEU A 190 1.82 9.07 21.30
N ILE A 191 2.90 8.69 20.60
CA ILE A 191 3.04 7.37 20.00
C ILE A 191 3.96 6.53 20.88
N PHE A 192 3.42 5.47 21.46
CA PHE A 192 4.12 4.66 22.48
C PHE A 192 4.47 3.24 22.02
N GLN A 193 3.99 2.83 20.84
CA GLN A 193 4.16 1.47 20.34
C GLN A 193 4.90 1.47 19.01
N LYS A 194 5.77 0.46 18.80
CA LYS A 194 6.34 0.19 17.48
C LYS A 194 5.28 -0.46 16.58
N ILE A 195 5.43 -0.28 15.27
CA ILE A 195 4.66 -1.06 14.31
C ILE A 195 5.23 -2.48 14.29
N ALA A 196 4.36 -3.44 14.55
CA ALA A 196 4.68 -4.85 14.71
C ALA A 196 3.50 -5.71 14.23
N ARG A 197 3.65 -7.03 14.30
CA ARG A 197 2.67 -8.00 13.79
C ARG A 197 1.21 -7.77 14.22
N HIS A 198 0.98 -7.17 15.39
CA HIS A 198 -0.36 -7.01 15.98
C HIS A 198 -1.09 -5.74 15.51
N ASN A 199 -0.37 -4.73 15.01
CA ASN A 199 -0.97 -3.45 14.58
C ASN A 199 -0.65 -3.08 13.12
N ALA A 200 0.34 -3.71 12.48
CA ALA A 200 0.76 -3.35 11.12
C ALA A 200 -0.35 -3.49 10.07
N ARG A 201 -1.30 -4.42 10.24
CA ARG A 201 -2.47 -4.52 9.35
C ARG A 201 -3.35 -3.28 9.47
N HIS A 202 -3.66 -2.85 10.69
CA HIS A 202 -4.41 -1.61 10.91
C HIS A 202 -3.67 -0.39 10.38
N MET A 203 -2.33 -0.36 10.43
CA MET A 203 -1.53 0.69 9.80
C MET A 203 -1.67 0.68 8.28
N LEU A 204 -1.65 -0.50 7.64
CA LEU A 204 -1.86 -0.63 6.19
C LEU A 204 -3.26 -0.15 5.80
N PHE A 205 -4.30 -0.51 6.54
CA PHE A 205 -5.67 -0.06 6.27
C PHE A 205 -5.83 1.45 6.51
N SER A 206 -5.20 1.97 7.56
CA SER A 206 -5.17 3.42 7.81
C SER A 206 -4.49 4.15 6.64
N LEU A 207 -3.42 3.59 6.08
CA LEU A 207 -2.73 4.15 4.92
C LEU A 207 -3.64 4.14 3.67
N THR A 208 -4.33 3.04 3.37
CA THR A 208 -5.21 2.98 2.18
C THR A 208 -6.33 4.01 2.26
N HIS A 209 -6.93 4.16 3.44
CA HIS A 209 -7.91 5.21 3.72
C HIS A 209 -7.31 6.62 3.60
N TRP A 210 -6.15 6.86 4.20
CA TRP A 210 -5.47 8.15 4.16
C TRP A 210 -5.13 8.63 2.75
N LEU A 211 -4.78 7.71 1.85
CA LEU A 211 -4.56 8.03 0.43
C LEU A 211 -5.84 8.56 -0.23
N ARG A 212 -7.00 7.99 0.11
CA ARG A 212 -8.31 8.44 -0.41
C ARG A 212 -8.72 9.79 0.14
N VAL A 213 -8.49 10.00 1.43
CA VAL A 213 -8.63 11.32 2.08
C VAL A 213 -7.77 12.38 1.38
N ASN A 214 -6.63 11.98 0.82
CA ASN A 214 -5.72 12.81 0.02
C ASN A 214 -6.04 12.87 -1.49
N GLY A 215 -7.24 12.44 -1.89
CA GLY A 215 -7.70 12.53 -3.28
C GLY A 215 -7.09 11.50 -4.24
N LYS A 216 -6.35 10.51 -3.75
CA LYS A 216 -6.01 9.30 -4.54
C LYS A 216 -7.23 8.39 -4.63
N ASN A 217 -7.30 7.56 -5.67
CA ASN A 217 -8.37 6.55 -5.75
C ASN A 217 -8.10 5.34 -4.82
N GLY A 218 -6.87 5.21 -4.30
CA GLY A 218 -6.47 4.21 -3.32
C GLY A 218 -5.06 3.67 -3.53
N LEU A 219 -4.82 2.40 -3.20
CA LEU A 219 -3.53 1.69 -3.32
C LEU A 219 -3.62 0.52 -4.31
N LEU A 220 -2.66 0.45 -5.24
CA LEU A 220 -2.34 -0.76 -5.98
C LEU A 220 -1.03 -1.32 -5.43
N LEU A 221 -1.12 -2.46 -4.75
CA LEU A 221 0.00 -3.16 -4.13
C LEU A 221 0.35 -4.43 -4.92
N VAL A 222 1.59 -4.54 -5.39
CA VAL A 222 2.11 -5.76 -5.99
C VAL A 222 2.98 -6.52 -4.97
N LEU A 223 2.65 -7.78 -4.73
CA LEU A 223 3.42 -8.70 -3.88
C LEU A 223 4.06 -9.78 -4.74
N ASP A 224 5.36 -9.71 -4.95
CA ASP A 224 6.09 -10.77 -5.64
C ASP A 224 6.52 -11.84 -4.63
N ILE A 225 5.86 -13.00 -4.70
CA ILE A 225 6.10 -14.15 -3.83
C ILE A 225 6.92 -15.26 -4.48
N THR A 226 7.43 -15.05 -5.70
CA THR A 226 8.20 -16.06 -6.45
C THR A 226 9.34 -16.67 -5.63
N ARG A 227 10.03 -15.85 -4.83
CA ARG A 227 11.13 -16.32 -3.96
C ARG A 227 10.69 -17.37 -2.93
N TYR A 228 9.44 -17.36 -2.46
CA TYR A 228 8.93 -18.39 -1.53
C TYR A 228 8.84 -19.79 -2.16
N LEU A 229 8.65 -19.83 -3.48
CA LEU A 229 8.50 -21.05 -4.27
C LEU A 229 9.85 -21.66 -4.66
N SER A 230 10.95 -20.93 -4.48
CA SER A 230 12.29 -21.47 -4.71
C SER A 230 12.61 -22.60 -3.72
N SER A 231 12.83 -23.79 -4.25
CA SER A 231 13.19 -24.98 -3.48
C SER A 231 14.70 -25.08 -3.21
N THR A 232 15.51 -24.36 -3.99
CA THR A 232 16.97 -24.38 -3.92
C THR A 232 17.52 -23.15 -3.22
N ARG A 233 18.36 -23.37 -2.21
CA ARG A 233 19.12 -22.30 -1.60
C ARG A 233 20.30 -21.93 -2.51
N SER A 234 20.36 -20.67 -2.92
CA SER A 234 21.54 -20.16 -3.63
C SER A 234 22.77 -20.18 -2.74
N ARG A 235 23.93 -20.40 -3.37
CA ARG A 235 25.24 -20.31 -2.72
C ARG A 235 25.76 -18.87 -2.68
N ASP A 236 25.17 -17.99 -3.47
CA ASP A 236 25.49 -16.57 -3.49
C ASP A 236 24.78 -15.87 -2.32
N PRO A 237 25.51 -15.24 -1.38
CA PRO A 237 24.92 -14.46 -0.29
C PRO A 237 24.04 -13.31 -0.76
N ASP A 238 24.29 -12.76 -1.94
CA ASP A 238 23.59 -11.59 -2.49
C ASP A 238 22.32 -11.97 -3.27
N ASP A 239 22.03 -13.27 -3.41
CA ASP A 239 20.78 -13.75 -4.03
C ASP A 239 19.55 -13.55 -3.12
N GLY A 240 19.69 -12.90 -1.96
CA GLY A 240 18.56 -12.56 -1.08
C GLY A 240 18.03 -13.73 -0.27
N PHE A 241 16.77 -13.63 0.19
CA PHE A 241 16.26 -14.55 1.21
C PHE A 241 15.93 -15.95 0.68
N PHE A 242 16.27 -16.96 1.47
CA PHE A 242 15.76 -18.32 1.33
C PHE A 242 14.75 -18.63 2.43
N TYR A 243 13.59 -19.16 2.06
CA TYR A 243 12.48 -19.39 2.98
C TYR A 243 12.33 -20.86 3.36
N SER A 244 12.12 -21.11 4.66
CA SER A 244 11.71 -22.41 5.17
C SER A 244 10.24 -22.69 4.81
N ILE A 245 9.82 -23.96 4.85
CA ILE A 245 8.41 -24.32 4.61
C ILE A 245 7.44 -23.60 5.57
N PRO A 246 7.72 -23.51 6.89
CA PRO A 246 6.86 -22.71 7.79
C PRO A 246 6.70 -21.25 7.33
N ALA A 247 7.77 -20.60 6.88
CA ALA A 247 7.68 -19.21 6.39
C ALA A 247 6.85 -19.09 5.10
N VAL A 248 6.85 -20.12 4.24
CA VAL A 248 5.96 -20.18 3.06
C VAL A 248 4.50 -20.29 3.51
N LEU A 249 4.20 -21.15 4.49
CA LEU A 249 2.84 -21.30 5.02
C LEU A 249 2.37 -20.02 5.74
N ASP A 250 3.25 -19.34 6.48
CA ASP A 250 2.96 -18.04 7.08
C ASP A 250 2.68 -16.99 6.00
N ALA A 251 3.40 -17.01 4.87
CA ALA A 251 3.10 -16.14 3.73
C ALA A 251 1.70 -16.40 3.19
N TYR A 252 1.32 -17.67 3.03
CA TYR A 252 -0.03 -18.05 2.58
C TYR A 252 -1.12 -17.67 3.58
N GLU A 253 -0.83 -17.72 4.88
CA GLU A 253 -1.73 -17.21 5.91
C GLU A 253 -1.92 -15.69 5.80
N VAL A 254 -0.85 -14.92 5.61
CA VAL A 254 -0.96 -13.47 5.38
C VAL A 254 -1.81 -13.17 4.14
N LEU A 255 -1.57 -13.88 3.03
CA LEU A 255 -2.34 -13.69 1.79
C LEU A 255 -3.82 -14.07 1.97
N ARG A 256 -4.10 -15.16 2.71
CA ARG A 256 -5.47 -15.57 3.07
C ARG A 256 -6.16 -14.50 3.92
N GLN A 257 -5.45 -13.94 4.90
CA GLN A 257 -5.97 -12.86 5.75
C GLN A 257 -6.27 -11.58 4.95
N PHE A 258 -5.49 -11.27 3.90
CA PHE A 258 -5.83 -10.15 3.01
C PHE A 258 -7.13 -10.37 2.24
N ILE A 259 -7.40 -11.60 1.80
CA ILE A 259 -8.69 -11.91 1.15
C ILE A 259 -9.84 -11.72 2.15
N ASP A 260 -9.71 -12.28 3.34
CA ASP A 260 -10.74 -12.18 4.39
C ASP A 260 -10.95 -10.75 4.90
N GLY A 261 -9.91 -9.91 4.86
CA GLY A 261 -9.97 -8.51 5.28
C GLY A 261 -10.34 -7.52 4.18
N THR A 262 -10.81 -7.98 3.02
CA THR A 262 -11.17 -7.07 1.92
C THR A 262 -12.29 -6.10 2.29
N ASP A 263 -13.19 -6.49 3.20
CA ASP A 263 -14.26 -5.61 3.70
C ASP A 263 -13.75 -4.43 4.54
N GLU A 264 -12.54 -4.51 5.08
CA GLU A 264 -11.92 -3.47 5.93
C GLU A 264 -10.87 -2.63 5.18
N MET A 265 -10.55 -2.97 3.91
CA MET A 265 -9.39 -2.43 3.20
C MET A 265 -9.81 -1.49 2.05
N GLU A 266 -10.50 -0.40 2.39
CA GLU A 266 -11.11 0.50 1.41
C GLU A 266 -10.12 0.96 0.32
N GLY A 267 -10.52 0.78 -0.95
CA GLY A 267 -9.78 1.27 -2.11
C GLY A 267 -8.43 0.60 -2.33
N CYS A 268 -8.28 -0.68 -1.96
CA CYS A 268 -7.02 -1.39 -2.13
C CYS A 268 -7.13 -2.57 -3.10
N LEU A 269 -6.24 -2.60 -4.08
CA LEU A 269 -6.04 -3.74 -4.96
C LEU A 269 -4.68 -4.37 -4.69
N ILE A 270 -4.67 -5.61 -4.25
CA ILE A 270 -3.45 -6.40 -4.09
C ILE A 270 -3.31 -7.36 -5.27
N VAL A 271 -2.19 -7.31 -5.97
CA VAL A 271 -1.80 -8.26 -7.01
C VAL A 271 -0.62 -9.10 -6.52
N VAL A 272 -0.86 -10.38 -6.28
CA VAL A 272 0.15 -11.36 -5.89
C VAL A 272 0.74 -11.99 -7.14
N LEU A 273 2.03 -11.77 -7.39
CA LEU A 273 2.78 -12.42 -8.46
C LEU A 273 3.44 -13.70 -7.92
N ALA A 274 3.17 -14.82 -8.57
CA ALA A 274 3.74 -16.12 -8.22
C ALA A 274 4.28 -16.83 -9.46
N SER A 275 5.23 -17.75 -9.28
CA SER A 275 5.74 -18.59 -10.37
C SER A 275 4.82 -19.79 -10.62
N LYS A 276 5.00 -20.49 -11.74
CA LYS A 276 4.18 -21.65 -12.14
C LYS A 276 4.15 -22.77 -11.09
N GLU A 277 5.22 -22.93 -10.31
CA GLU A 277 5.33 -23.90 -9.21
C GLU A 277 4.27 -23.68 -8.12
N PHE A 278 3.72 -22.46 -8.02
CA PHE A 278 2.57 -22.18 -7.16
C PHE A 278 1.36 -23.06 -7.48
N LEU A 279 1.17 -23.42 -8.74
CA LEU A 279 0.03 -24.21 -9.22
C LEU A 279 0.36 -25.69 -9.39
N ASP A 280 1.62 -26.09 -9.24
CA ASP A 280 2.03 -27.49 -9.33
C ASP A 280 1.44 -28.28 -8.14
N PRO A 281 0.61 -29.31 -8.39
CA PRO A 281 0.01 -30.09 -7.33
C PRO A 281 0.99 -30.83 -6.43
N ASP A 282 2.15 -31.21 -6.98
CA ASP A 282 3.14 -32.06 -6.32
C ASP A 282 4.20 -31.23 -5.58
N ASP A 283 4.32 -29.94 -5.91
CA ASP A 283 5.30 -29.05 -5.28
C ASP A 283 5.06 -28.91 -3.76
N ARG A 284 6.13 -28.98 -2.98
CA ARG A 284 6.10 -28.93 -1.50
C ARG A 284 5.92 -27.52 -0.95
N ARG A 285 6.04 -26.51 -1.80
CA ARG A 285 5.83 -25.08 -1.55
C ARG A 285 4.61 -24.55 -2.30
N GLY A 286 4.04 -25.30 -3.24
CA GLY A 286 2.85 -24.90 -4.01
C GLY A 286 1.58 -24.70 -3.18
N LEU A 287 0.55 -24.13 -3.82
CA LEU A 287 -0.75 -23.77 -3.22
C LEU A 287 -1.47 -24.94 -2.55
N ASN A 288 -1.30 -26.15 -3.07
CA ASN A 288 -1.92 -27.37 -2.52
C ASN A 288 -1.47 -27.71 -1.09
N ARG A 289 -0.45 -27.02 -0.57
CA ARG A 289 0.02 -27.20 0.81
C ARG A 289 -0.75 -26.35 1.82
N TYR A 290 -1.65 -25.47 1.36
CA TYR A 290 -2.43 -24.60 2.23
C TYR A 290 -3.87 -24.45 1.75
N ASP A 291 -4.72 -25.38 2.17
CA ASP A 291 -6.12 -25.47 1.73
C ASP A 291 -6.93 -24.19 2.00
N ALA A 292 -6.65 -23.52 3.12
CA ALA A 292 -7.38 -22.32 3.50
C ALA A 292 -7.24 -21.20 2.46
N LEU A 293 -6.05 -21.00 1.87
CA LEU A 293 -5.85 -20.07 0.76
C LEU A 293 -6.42 -20.64 -0.54
N LYS A 294 -6.14 -21.92 -0.83
CA LYS A 294 -6.60 -22.58 -2.05
C LYS A 294 -8.10 -22.45 -2.26
N LEU A 295 -8.90 -22.73 -1.23
CA LEU A 295 -10.36 -22.67 -1.30
C LEU A 295 -10.91 -21.27 -1.62
N ARG A 296 -10.15 -20.20 -1.31
CA ARG A 296 -10.56 -18.81 -1.56
C ARG A 296 -10.20 -18.31 -2.96
N ILE A 297 -9.20 -18.91 -3.60
CA ILE A 297 -8.67 -18.44 -4.88
C ILE A 297 -8.98 -19.39 -6.04
N THR A 298 -9.37 -20.62 -5.75
CA THR A 298 -9.74 -21.61 -6.76
C THR A 298 -11.01 -21.17 -7.46
N ASP A 299 -10.97 -21.09 -8.80
CA ASP A 299 -12.15 -20.70 -9.59
C ASP A 299 -13.31 -21.70 -9.35
N GLU A 300 -14.37 -21.29 -8.65
CA GLU A 300 -15.58 -22.10 -8.45
C GLU A 300 -16.41 -22.21 -9.74
N VAL A 301 -16.42 -21.13 -10.54
CA VAL A 301 -17.06 -21.07 -11.85
C VAL A 301 -15.99 -21.10 -12.94
N ARG A 302 -15.99 -22.17 -13.74
CA ARG A 302 -15.01 -22.37 -14.83
C ARG A 302 -15.71 -22.62 -16.15
N ASP A 303 -15.35 -21.84 -17.16
CA ASP A 303 -15.65 -22.17 -18.55
C ASP A 303 -14.64 -23.21 -19.06
N LYS A 304 -15.09 -24.14 -19.92
CA LYS A 304 -14.26 -25.24 -20.42
C LYS A 304 -13.16 -24.78 -21.38
N ARG A 305 -13.30 -23.60 -21.99
CA ARG A 305 -12.45 -23.11 -23.09
C ARG A 305 -11.75 -21.79 -22.74
N ARG A 306 -12.39 -20.96 -21.91
CA ARG A 306 -11.91 -19.61 -21.57
C ARG A 306 -11.66 -19.47 -20.07
N GLN A 307 -10.63 -18.72 -19.73
CA GLN A 307 -10.39 -18.30 -18.36
C GLN A 307 -11.20 -17.03 -18.06
N ASN A 308 -11.74 -16.92 -16.85
CA ASN A 308 -12.40 -15.70 -16.40
C ASN A 308 -11.34 -14.64 -16.03
N PRO A 309 -11.26 -13.48 -16.71
CA PRO A 309 -10.31 -12.42 -16.36
C PRO A 309 -10.59 -11.76 -15.00
N LEU A 310 -11.79 -11.94 -14.45
CA LEU A 310 -12.23 -11.39 -13.17
C LEU A 310 -12.04 -12.35 -12.00
N SER A 311 -11.56 -13.58 -12.22
CA SER A 311 -11.37 -14.51 -11.12
C SER A 311 -10.25 -14.08 -10.17
N SER A 312 -10.17 -14.72 -9.01
CA SER A 312 -9.09 -14.45 -8.03
C SER A 312 -7.76 -15.03 -8.49
N LEU A 313 -7.76 -16.09 -9.29
CA LEU A 313 -6.55 -16.73 -9.81
C LEU A 313 -6.45 -16.62 -11.33
N ILE A 314 -5.46 -15.85 -11.78
CA ILE A 314 -5.22 -15.50 -13.16
C ILE A 314 -3.94 -16.19 -13.65
N ARG A 315 -4.09 -16.98 -14.71
CA ARG A 315 -2.98 -17.59 -15.45
C ARG A 315 -2.69 -16.75 -16.68
N LEU A 316 -1.46 -16.23 -16.79
CA LEU A 316 -1.04 -15.43 -17.92
C LEU A 316 -0.18 -16.26 -18.88
N GLY A 317 -0.35 -16.01 -20.18
CA GLY A 317 0.42 -16.65 -21.25
C GLY A 317 0.29 -15.87 -22.55
N SER A 318 1.11 -16.20 -23.54
CA SER A 318 0.94 -15.71 -24.90
C SER A 318 -0.35 -16.30 -25.47
N ASN A 319 -1.14 -15.48 -26.16
CA ASN A 319 -2.40 -15.96 -26.75
C ASN A 319 -2.10 -16.87 -27.95
N LYS A 320 -1.82 -18.15 -27.72
CA LYS A 320 -1.83 -19.15 -28.79
C LYS A 320 -3.27 -19.55 -29.05
N ALA A 321 -3.92 -18.81 -29.96
CA ALA A 321 -5.02 -19.37 -30.74
C ALA A 321 -4.40 -20.42 -31.67
N ASN A 322 -4.64 -21.71 -31.38
CA ASN A 322 -4.57 -22.72 -32.42
C ASN A 322 -5.90 -22.73 -33.17
#